data_AF-A0AB33TF47-F1
#
_entry.id   AF-A0AB33TF47-F1
#
_cell.length_a   1.000
_cell.length_b   1.000
_cell.length_c   1.000
_cell.angle_alpha   90.00
_cell.angle_beta   90.00
_cell.angle_gamma   90.00
#
_symmetry.space_group_name_H-M   'P 1'
#
loop_
_entity.id
_entity.type
_entity.pdbx_description
1 polymer ?
#
loop_
_entity_poly.entity_id
_entity_poly.type
_entity_poly.pdbx_seq_one_letter_code
_entity_poly.pdbx_strand_id
1 'polypeptide(L)' 'MTQVNVHVIGGRPLVRLSGPVVERTGAELAANIMSSIYFMTEDGESGKPLSLEAPRIRAN' A
#
# COMPACT_ATOMS: atom_id res chain seq x y z
N MET A 1 -9.14 13.09 9.19
CA MET A 1 -8.04 12.24 8.71
C MET A 1 -8.56 11.47 7.51
N THR A 2 -7.79 11.38 6.43
CA THR A 2 -8.19 10.63 5.24
C THR A 2 -8.37 9.18 5.63
N GLN A 3 -9.51 8.60 5.29
CA GLN A 3 -9.78 7.20 5.58
C GLN A 3 -9.15 6.35 4.45
N VAL A 4 -8.27 5.43 4.84
CA VAL A 4 -7.59 4.51 3.92
C VAL A 4 -8.07 3.10 4.25
N ASN A 5 -8.73 2.45 3.30
CA ASN A 5 -9.13 1.05 3.42
C ASN A 5 -8.39 0.22 2.37
N VAL A 6 -7.70 -0.83 2.80
CA VAL A 6 -6.93 -1.71 1.92
C VAL A 6 -7.61 -3.07 1.83
N HIS A 7 -7.78 -3.56 0.62
CA HIS A 7 -8.27 -4.91 0.34
C HIS A 7 -7.25 -5.63 -0.55
N VAL A 8 -6.94 -6.89 -0.26
CA VAL A 8 -6.06 -7.68 -1.13
C VAL A 8 -6.93 -8.60 -2.00
N ILE A 9 -6.88 -8.41 -3.32
CA ILE A 9 -7.59 -9.26 -4.29
C ILE A 9 -6.58 -9.85 -5.26
N GLY A 10 -6.47 -11.19 -5.28
CA GLY A 10 -5.50 -11.89 -6.13
C GLY A 10 -4.05 -11.46 -5.89
N GLY A 11 -3.71 -11.16 -4.63
CA GLY A 11 -2.39 -10.69 -4.21
C GLY A 11 -2.04 -9.26 -4.60
N ARG A 12 -3.03 -8.45 -4.98
CA ARG A 12 -2.85 -7.03 -5.29
C ARG A 12 -3.59 -6.16 -4.28
N PRO A 13 -2.92 -5.17 -3.65
CA PRO A 13 -3.59 -4.25 -2.76
C PRO A 13 -4.43 -3.26 -3.57
N LEU A 14 -5.72 -3.22 -3.28
CA LEU A 14 -6.68 -2.22 -3.73
C LEU A 14 -6.92 -1.23 -2.59
N VAL A 15 -6.66 0.04 -2.86
CA VAL A 15 -6.78 1.11 -1.87
C VAL A 15 -8.04 1.92 -2.17
N ARG A 16 -8.94 2.00 -1.20
CA ARG A 16 -10.09 2.91 -1.23
C ARG A 16 -9.81 4.08 -0.28
N LEU A 17 -9.74 5.27 -0.84
CA LEU A 17 -9.70 6.52 -0.10
C LEU A 17 -11.13 7.02 0.15
N SER A 18 -11.38 7.55 1.34
CA SER A 18 -12.70 8.11 1.70
C SER A 18 -12.55 9.29 2.65
N GLY A 19 -13.53 10.20 2.60
CA GLY A 19 -13.50 11.44 3.35
C GLY A 19 -12.58 12.51 2.74
N PRO A 20 -12.44 13.66 3.42
CA PRO A 20 -11.59 14.75 2.96
C PRO A 20 -10.11 14.39 3.05
N VAL A 21 -9.33 14.79 2.04
CA VAL A 21 -7.86 14.75 2.08
C VAL A 21 -7.38 15.86 3.00
N VAL A 22 -6.77 15.49 4.13
CA VAL A 22 -6.37 16.45 5.18
C VAL A 22 -4.86 16.50 5.43
N GLU A 23 -4.09 15.64 4.76
CA GLU A 23 -2.64 15.62 4.82
C GLU A 23 -2.07 16.91 4.21
N ARG A 24 -1.00 17.44 4.81
CA ARG A 24 -0.42 18.74 4.42
C ARG A 24 0.31 18.66 3.09
N THR A 25 0.80 17.49 2.76
CA THR A 25 1.56 17.23 1.53
C THR A 25 1.15 15.89 0.92
N GLY A 26 1.37 15.76 -0.39
CA GLY A 26 1.18 14.47 -1.07
C GLY A 26 2.09 13.37 -0.53
N ALA A 27 3.26 13.73 0.01
CA ALA A 27 4.19 12.78 0.63
C ALA A 27 3.63 12.18 1.93
N GLU A 28 2.97 13.00 2.75
CA GLU A 28 2.28 12.53 3.96
C GLU A 28 1.15 11.56 3.63
N LEU A 29 0.34 11.88 2.61
CA LEU A 29 -0.72 10.99 2.14
C LEU A 29 -0.15 9.68 1.60
N ALA A 30 0.91 9.75 0.80
CA ALA A 30 1.58 8.57 0.27
C ALA A 30 2.13 7.68 1.38
N ALA A 31 2.80 8.25 2.39
CA ALA A 31 3.30 7.50 3.54
C ALA A 31 2.17 6.79 4.30
N ASN A 32 1.04 7.47 4.51
CA ASN A 32 -0.13 6.88 5.17
C ASN A 32 -0.71 5.68 4.38
N ILE A 33 -0.84 5.83 3.06
CA ILE A 33 -1.32 4.74 2.18
C ILE A 33 -0.37 3.56 2.21
N MET A 34 0.93 3.80 2.05
CA MET A 34 1.94 2.74 2.00
C MET A 34 2.04 1.97 3.32
N SER A 35 1.97 2.67 4.46
CA SER A 35 1.90 2.07 5.79
C SER A 35 0.66 1.16 5.93
N SER A 36 -0.51 1.65 5.47
CA SER A 36 -1.75 0.87 5.50
C SER A 36 -1.68 -0.39 4.64
N ILE A 37 -1.05 -0.29 3.45
CA ILE A 37 -0.79 -1.45 2.60
C ILE A 37 0.09 -2.44 3.34
N TYR A 38 1.23 -2.00 3.87
CA TYR A 38 2.19 -2.84 4.56
C TYR A 38 1.55 -3.67 5.67
N PHE A 39 0.86 -3.02 6.62
CA PHE A 39 0.23 -3.71 7.76
C PHE A 39 -0.89 -4.68 7.33
N MET A 40 -1.67 -4.34 6.30
CA MET A 40 -2.74 -5.24 5.82
C MET A 40 -2.22 -6.40 4.96
N THR A 41 -1.01 -6.28 4.40
CA THR A 41 -0.38 -7.33 3.58
C THR A 41 0.58 -8.23 4.38
N GLU A 42 1.04 -7.83 5.56
CA GLU A 42 1.90 -8.68 6.40
C GLU A 42 1.16 -9.87 7.00
N ASP A 43 -0.13 -9.73 7.33
CA ASP A 43 -0.94 -10.81 7.90
C ASP A 43 -1.58 -11.74 6.83
N GLY A 44 -1.52 -11.37 5.56
CA GLY A 44 -2.12 -12.11 4.46
C GLY A 44 -1.09 -12.44 3.40
N GLU A 45 -0.76 -13.72 3.22
CA GLU A 45 0.11 -14.25 2.17
C GLU A 45 -0.14 -13.57 0.81
N SER A 46 0.58 -12.49 0.50
CA SER A 46 0.71 -11.97 -0.87
C SER A 46 1.69 -10.83 -0.96
N GLY A 47 2.81 -11.13 -1.62
CA GLY A 47 3.52 -10.22 -2.52
C GLY A 47 3.93 -8.87 -1.96
N LYS A 48 5.24 -8.69 -1.75
CA LYS A 48 5.89 -7.41 -1.47
C LYS A 48 5.23 -6.24 -2.24
N PRO A 49 4.97 -5.08 -1.59
CA PRO A 49 4.42 -3.91 -2.24
C PRO A 49 5.17 -3.56 -3.54
N LEU A 50 4.45 -3.20 -4.61
CA LEU A 50 5.03 -2.79 -5.90
C LEU A 50 5.98 -1.58 -5.80
N SER A 51 5.98 -0.87 -4.67
CA SER A 51 6.91 0.21 -4.33
C SER A 51 8.30 -0.29 -3.96
N LEU A 52 8.47 -1.57 -3.65
CA LEU A 52 9.78 -2.16 -3.38
C LEU A 52 10.38 -2.61 -4.70
N GLU A 53 11.58 -2.12 -5.00
CA GLU A 53 12.34 -2.56 -6.18
C GLU A 53 12.50 -4.08 -6.14
N ALA A 54 11.78 -4.79 -7.01
CA ALA A 54 12.01 -6.20 -7.25
C ALA A 54 13.30 -6.33 -8.09
N PRO A 55 14.26 -7.18 -7.69
CA PRO A 55 15.46 -7.40 -8.49
C PRO A 55 15.06 -7.88 -9.90
N ARG A 56 15.54 -7.17 -10.93
CA ARG A 56 15.20 -7.43 -12.34
C ARG A 56 15.74 -8.76 -12.88
N ILE A 57 16.58 -9.43 -12.10
CA ILE A 57 17.33 -10.62 -12.53
C ILE A 57 16.87 -11.79 -11.66
N ARG A 58 16.37 -12.86 -12.32
CA ARG A 58 16.12 -14.14 -11.65
C ARG A 58 17.47 -14.69 -11.17
N ALA A 59 17.60 -14.93 -9.87
CA ALA A 59 18.69 -15.75 -9.36
C ALA A 59 18.44 -17.17 -9.88
N ASN A 60 19.22 -17.58 -10.87
CA ASN A 60 19.38 -18.99 -11.24
C ASN A 60 20.25 -19.68 -10.19
#